data_AF-A0A453QMH0-F1
#
_entry.id   AF-A0A453QMH0-F1
#
_cell.length_a   1.000
_cell.length_b   1.000
_cell.length_c   1.000
_cell.angle_alpha   90.00
_cell.angle_beta   90.00
_cell.angle_gamma   90.00
#
_symmetry.space_group_name_H-M   'P 1'
#
loop_
_entity.id
_entity.type
_entity.pdbx_description
1 polymer ?
#
loop_
_entity_poly.entity_id
_entity_poly.type
_entity_poly.pdbx_seq_one_letter_code
_entity_poly.pdbx_strand_id
1 'polypeptide(L)'
;MWLAPIRSGLGDKKMEDFEIAMNDWNHFVEDTQAYYGVNMNALTKAYRAEHEKFYLKSSIWNNLHPNQLIGQPAVVKEMDCLTATVEEIREVRAQVTLPINQDRTRLAALAGWFDVHFRGSKQNPAVEEVELNTAPDENGGTHWGQQVFLMTPAPRVNEGDSINVSFSMVRSKENHRLMDMDITYELHEASGRKLPAVATKIFLE
;
A
#
# COMPACT_ATOMS: atom_id res chain seq x y z
N MET A 1 -1.46 13.81 3.72
CA MET A 1 -1.22 12.39 3.34
C MET A 1 -2.36 11.90 2.50
N TRP A 2 -2.05 11.27 1.36
CA TRP A 2 -3.00 10.88 0.34
C TRP A 2 -2.99 9.37 0.12
N LEU A 3 -4.13 8.83 -0.33
CA LEU A 3 -4.30 7.44 -0.72
C LEU A 3 -5.14 7.39 -2.00
N ALA A 4 -4.75 6.57 -2.97
CA ALA A 4 -5.53 6.39 -4.20
C ALA A 4 -5.47 4.95 -4.72
N PRO A 5 -6.52 4.50 -5.45
CA PRO A 5 -6.51 3.20 -6.10
C PRO A 5 -5.70 3.25 -7.39
N ILE A 6 -4.88 2.21 -7.63
CA ILE A 6 -4.03 2.14 -8.83
C ILE A 6 -4.15 0.82 -9.57
N ARG A 7 -3.82 0.89 -10.86
CA ARG A 7 -3.49 -0.28 -11.69
C ARG A 7 -1.97 -0.42 -11.84
N SER A 8 -1.49 -1.65 -11.79
CA SER A 8 -0.08 -1.96 -11.94
C SER A 8 0.09 -3.45 -12.24
N GLY A 9 1.10 -3.81 -13.05
CA GLY A 9 1.54 -5.19 -13.21
C GLY A 9 2.44 -5.68 -12.07
N LEU A 10 2.81 -4.80 -11.13
CA LEU A 10 3.74 -5.10 -10.05
C LEU A 10 3.22 -6.22 -9.12
N GLY A 11 1.91 -6.26 -8.85
CA GLY A 11 1.31 -7.30 -8.01
C GLY A 11 1.45 -8.68 -8.62
N ASP A 12 1.19 -8.81 -9.93
CA ASP A 12 1.32 -10.08 -10.64
C ASP A 12 2.80 -10.53 -10.67
N LYS A 13 3.74 -9.60 -10.92
CA LYS A 13 5.19 -9.90 -10.85
C LYS A 13 5.63 -10.35 -9.46
N LYS A 14 5.17 -9.70 -8.39
CA LYS A 14 5.53 -10.06 -7.02
C LYS A 14 4.95 -11.39 -6.58
N MET A 15 3.76 -11.74 -7.07
CA MET A 15 3.21 -13.08 -6.90
C MET A 15 4.05 -14.12 -7.63
N GLU A 16 4.48 -13.85 -8.86
CA GLU A 16 5.38 -14.74 -9.60
C GLU A 16 6.71 -14.95 -8.85
N ASP A 17 7.36 -13.88 -8.39
CA ASP A 17 8.58 -13.96 -7.58
C ASP A 17 8.38 -14.82 -6.32
N PHE A 18 7.23 -14.68 -5.64
CA PHE A 18 6.88 -15.47 -4.46
C PHE A 18 6.69 -16.95 -4.78
N GLU A 19 5.97 -17.28 -5.86
CA GLU A 19 5.75 -18.67 -6.26
C GLU A 19 7.06 -19.34 -6.72
N ILE A 20 7.94 -18.61 -7.40
CA ILE A 20 9.30 -19.08 -7.71
C ILE A 20 10.06 -19.43 -6.43
N ALA A 21 10.07 -18.52 -5.44
CA ALA A 21 10.75 -18.76 -4.17
C ALA A 21 10.17 -19.97 -3.40
N MET A 22 8.86 -20.20 -3.49
CA MET A 22 8.22 -21.38 -2.90
C MET A 22 8.55 -22.67 -3.64
N ASN A 23 8.70 -22.62 -4.97
CA ASN A 23 9.11 -23.77 -5.76
C ASN A 23 10.56 -24.15 -5.46
N ASP A 24 11.45 -23.17 -5.39
CA ASP A 24 12.86 -23.38 -5.01
C ASP A 24 12.99 -23.97 -3.60
N TRP A 25 12.15 -23.52 -2.66
CA TRP A 25 12.09 -24.11 -1.32
C TRP A 25 11.70 -25.59 -1.34
N ASN A 26 10.74 -25.98 -2.16
CA ASN A 26 10.32 -27.38 -2.25
C ASN A 26 11.45 -28.26 -2.77
N HIS A 27 12.15 -27.83 -3.83
CA HIS A 27 13.32 -28.53 -4.34
C HIS A 27 14.43 -28.62 -3.27
N PHE A 28 14.68 -27.53 -2.53
CA PHE A 28 15.64 -27.54 -1.43
C PHE A 28 15.30 -28.56 -0.34
N VAL A 29 14.03 -28.67 0.05
CA VAL A 29 13.56 -29.66 1.04
C VAL A 29 13.77 -31.08 0.52
N GLU A 30 13.43 -31.34 -0.74
CA GLU A 30 13.60 -32.66 -1.38
C GLU A 30 15.07 -33.08 -1.46
N ASP A 31 15.93 -32.20 -1.98
CA ASP A 31 17.36 -32.45 -2.10
C ASP A 31 18.01 -32.64 -0.73
N THR A 32 17.64 -31.83 0.26
CA THR A 32 18.22 -31.92 1.61
C THR A 32 17.87 -33.26 2.26
N GLN A 33 16.63 -33.73 2.07
CA GLN A 33 16.22 -35.04 2.53
C GLN A 33 16.95 -36.16 1.78
N ALA A 34 17.13 -36.04 0.47
CA ALA A 34 17.74 -37.06 -0.38
C ALA A 34 19.25 -37.23 -0.13
N TYR A 35 19.98 -36.13 -0.05
CA TYR A 35 21.45 -36.15 0.05
C TYR A 35 21.97 -36.15 1.48
N TYR A 36 21.24 -35.54 2.43
CA TYR A 36 21.71 -35.38 3.81
C TYR A 36 20.81 -36.08 4.83
N GLY A 37 19.67 -36.66 4.43
CA GLY A 37 18.75 -37.36 5.32
C GLY A 37 18.01 -36.46 6.30
N VAL A 38 17.99 -35.13 6.07
CA VAL A 38 17.35 -34.16 6.96
C VAL A 38 16.08 -33.61 6.32
N ASN A 39 14.94 -33.81 6.98
CA ASN A 39 13.65 -33.31 6.51
C ASN A 39 13.41 -31.87 6.99
N MET A 40 13.48 -30.90 6.07
CA MET A 40 13.27 -29.48 6.38
C MET A 40 11.80 -29.03 6.33
N ASN A 41 10.85 -29.94 6.06
CA ASN A 41 9.44 -29.58 5.84
C ASN A 41 8.77 -28.91 7.07
N ALA A 42 9.30 -29.12 8.27
CA ALA A 42 8.84 -28.42 9.47
C ALA A 42 8.96 -26.89 9.36
N LEU A 43 9.87 -26.38 8.52
CA LEU A 43 10.11 -24.95 8.30
C LEU A 43 9.25 -24.36 7.18
N THR A 44 8.60 -25.17 6.34
CA THR A 44 7.86 -24.72 5.15
C THR A 44 6.82 -23.64 5.45
N LYS A 45 6.09 -23.79 6.57
CA LYS A 45 5.07 -22.80 6.97
C LYS A 45 5.71 -21.46 7.34
N ALA A 46 6.82 -21.47 8.07
CA ALA A 46 7.52 -20.26 8.48
C ALA A 46 8.15 -19.57 7.27
N TYR A 47 8.82 -20.33 6.40
CA TYR A 47 9.39 -19.84 5.14
C TYR A 47 8.33 -19.16 4.26
N ARG A 48 7.18 -19.83 4.05
CA ARG A 48 6.06 -19.26 3.30
C ARG A 48 5.57 -17.95 3.90
N ALA A 49 5.36 -17.89 5.21
CA ALA A 49 4.86 -16.68 5.88
C ALA A 49 5.84 -15.50 5.77
N GLU A 50 7.14 -15.76 5.88
CA GLU A 50 8.20 -14.77 5.70
C GLU A 50 8.23 -14.23 4.26
N HIS A 51 8.16 -15.12 3.27
CA HIS A 51 8.20 -14.72 1.86
C HIS A 51 6.91 -14.04 1.43
N GLU A 52 5.75 -14.46 1.94
CA GLU A 52 4.48 -13.77 1.72
C GLU A 52 4.53 -12.35 2.31
N LYS A 53 5.11 -12.20 3.51
CA LYS A 53 5.34 -10.88 4.12
C LYS A 53 6.21 -10.01 3.20
N PHE A 54 7.35 -10.53 2.78
CA PHE A 54 8.34 -9.80 2.00
C PHE A 54 7.83 -9.39 0.62
N TYR A 55 7.25 -10.32 -0.16
CA TYR A 55 6.85 -10.04 -1.54
C TYR A 55 5.50 -9.32 -1.64
N LEU A 56 4.53 -9.65 -0.78
CA LEU A 56 3.13 -9.26 -0.97
C LEU A 56 2.61 -8.27 0.07
N LYS A 57 3.20 -8.25 1.28
CA LYS A 57 2.72 -7.40 2.39
C LYS A 57 3.68 -6.29 2.77
N SER A 58 4.85 -6.19 2.17
CA SER A 58 5.75 -5.06 2.39
C SER A 58 5.43 -3.96 1.39
N SER A 59 5.42 -2.71 1.83
CA SER A 59 5.23 -1.56 0.95
C SER A 59 6.33 -1.49 -0.09
N ILE A 60 5.99 -1.11 -1.31
CA ILE A 60 6.96 -1.03 -2.40
C ILE A 60 7.11 0.41 -2.85
N TRP A 61 8.35 0.92 -2.81
CA TRP A 61 8.67 2.19 -3.46
C TRP A 61 8.42 2.08 -4.97
N ASN A 62 7.74 3.08 -5.53
CA ASN A 62 7.56 3.17 -6.97
C ASN A 62 7.50 4.62 -7.43
N ASN A 63 7.88 4.87 -8.68
CA ASN A 63 7.68 6.16 -9.35
C ASN A 63 6.48 6.02 -10.29
N LEU A 64 5.29 6.28 -9.76
CA LEU A 64 4.02 6.08 -10.45
C LEU A 64 3.78 7.18 -11.47
N HIS A 65 3.26 6.78 -12.63
CA HIS A 65 2.73 7.69 -13.62
C HIS A 65 1.24 8.01 -13.32
N PRO A 66 0.74 9.24 -13.53
CA PRO A 66 -0.66 9.61 -13.29
C PRO A 66 -1.69 8.68 -13.95
N ASN A 67 -1.40 8.19 -15.16
CA ASN A 67 -2.23 7.19 -15.86
C ASN A 67 -2.45 5.85 -15.13
N GLN A 68 -1.72 5.59 -14.03
CA GLN A 68 -1.90 4.43 -13.18
C GLN A 68 -2.95 4.65 -12.11
N LEU A 69 -3.31 5.89 -11.80
CA LEU A 69 -4.45 6.20 -10.93
C LEU A 69 -5.74 5.80 -11.67
N ILE A 70 -6.53 4.94 -11.04
CA ILE A 70 -7.80 4.44 -11.62
C ILE A 70 -9.04 5.08 -10.97
N GLY A 71 -8.82 5.99 -10.03
CA GLY A 71 -9.86 6.60 -9.22
C GLY A 71 -9.38 7.87 -8.53
N GLN A 72 -10.31 8.56 -7.87
CA GLN A 72 -9.98 9.80 -7.17
C GLN A 72 -9.17 9.52 -5.89
N PRO A 73 -8.06 10.23 -5.66
CA PRO A 73 -7.35 10.20 -4.39
C PRO A 73 -8.20 10.77 -3.25
N ALA A 74 -7.96 10.28 -2.03
CA ALA A 74 -8.52 10.83 -0.81
C ALA A 74 -7.42 11.19 0.20
N VAL A 75 -7.68 12.23 0.99
CA VAL A 75 -6.83 12.60 2.13
C VAL A 75 -7.12 11.64 3.28
N VAL A 76 -6.09 10.97 3.78
CA VAL A 76 -6.20 10.08 4.95
C VAL A 76 -5.75 10.76 6.24
N LYS A 77 -4.93 11.81 6.14
CA LYS A 77 -4.46 12.58 7.30
C LYS A 77 -3.96 13.95 6.87
N GLU A 78 -4.42 14.97 7.57
CA GLU A 78 -3.85 16.32 7.57
C GLU A 78 -3.14 16.56 8.90
N MET A 79 -2.08 17.35 8.88
CA MET A 79 -1.30 17.72 10.08
C MET A 79 -0.96 19.20 10.01
N ASP A 80 -1.29 19.93 11.06
CA ASP A 80 -0.81 21.30 11.26
C ASP A 80 0.49 21.25 12.07
N CYS A 81 1.62 21.57 11.42
CA CYS A 81 2.93 21.53 12.06
C CYS A 81 3.09 22.51 13.24
N LEU A 82 2.19 23.48 13.43
CA LEU A 82 2.19 24.36 14.61
C LEU A 82 1.59 23.69 15.85
N THR A 83 0.71 22.70 15.67
CA THR A 83 -0.06 22.09 16.77
C THR A 83 0.06 20.57 16.85
N ALA A 84 0.65 19.92 15.86
CA ALA A 84 0.77 18.47 15.79
C ALA A 84 1.51 17.91 17.01
N THR A 85 1.02 16.79 17.54
CA THR A 85 1.60 16.10 18.71
C THR A 85 2.18 14.74 18.34
N VAL A 86 3.07 14.20 19.19
CA VAL A 86 3.61 12.85 18.99
C VAL A 86 2.49 11.81 19.07
N GLU A 87 1.55 11.99 19.99
CA GLU A 87 0.37 11.14 20.19
C GLU A 87 -0.49 11.07 18.93
N GLU A 88 -0.66 12.20 18.23
CA GLU A 88 -1.37 12.27 16.96
C GLU A 88 -0.68 11.49 15.82
N ILE A 89 0.66 11.39 15.87
CA ILE A 89 1.46 10.69 14.86
C ILE A 89 1.61 9.20 15.20
N ARG A 90 1.47 8.81 16.47
CA ARG A 90 1.62 7.41 16.91
C ARG A 90 0.61 6.49 16.24
N GLU A 91 -0.57 7.01 15.93
CA GLU A 91 -1.64 6.28 15.27
C GLU A 91 -2.40 7.19 14.32
N VAL A 92 -2.47 6.80 13.05
CA VAL A 92 -3.28 7.45 12.03
C VAL A 92 -4.40 6.51 11.65
N ARG A 93 -5.65 6.96 11.79
CA ARG A 93 -6.84 6.23 11.33
C ARG A 93 -7.64 7.08 10.36
N ALA A 94 -8.14 6.45 9.31
CA ALA A 94 -9.00 7.10 8.33
C ALA A 94 -10.05 6.12 7.79
N GLN A 95 -11.20 6.66 7.40
CA GLN A 95 -12.17 5.95 6.58
C GLN A 95 -12.44 6.82 5.36
N VAL A 96 -12.16 6.30 4.17
CA VAL A 96 -12.27 7.02 2.90
C VAL A 96 -13.01 6.17 1.89
N THR A 97 -13.74 6.85 0.99
CA THR A 97 -14.31 6.22 -0.20
C THR A 97 -13.50 6.69 -1.40
N LEU A 98 -13.05 5.73 -2.22
CA LEU A 98 -12.26 5.97 -3.42
C LEU A 98 -13.10 5.60 -4.66
N PRO A 99 -13.72 6.58 -5.34
CA PRO A 99 -14.45 6.34 -6.58
C PRO A 99 -13.53 5.86 -7.70
N ILE A 100 -14.00 4.90 -8.50
CA ILE A 100 -13.30 4.41 -9.70
C ILE A 100 -13.79 5.19 -10.92
N ASN A 101 -12.84 5.76 -11.65
CA ASN A 101 -13.09 6.62 -12.80
C ASN A 101 -12.66 5.97 -14.13
N GLN A 102 -12.20 4.72 -14.08
CA GLN A 102 -11.71 4.00 -15.25
C GLN A 102 -12.46 2.67 -15.43
N ASP A 103 -12.99 2.47 -16.63
CA ASP A 103 -13.70 1.25 -16.98
C ASP A 103 -12.76 0.06 -17.23
N ARG A 104 -13.25 -1.15 -16.95
CA ARG A 104 -12.61 -2.45 -17.26
C ARG A 104 -11.13 -2.55 -16.86
N THR A 105 -10.82 -2.19 -15.63
CA THR A 105 -9.45 -2.23 -15.09
C THR A 105 -9.33 -3.19 -13.90
N ARG A 106 -8.14 -3.26 -13.31
CA ARG A 106 -7.88 -4.00 -12.07
C ARG A 106 -7.41 -3.06 -10.99
N LEU A 107 -7.99 -3.20 -9.81
CA LEU A 107 -7.48 -2.60 -8.58
C LEU A 107 -6.28 -3.43 -8.12
N ALA A 108 -5.09 -3.06 -8.57
CA ALA A 108 -3.87 -3.80 -8.30
C ALA A 108 -3.29 -3.49 -6.91
N ALA A 109 -3.46 -2.25 -6.46
CA ALA A 109 -2.90 -1.76 -5.22
C ALA A 109 -3.57 -0.45 -4.81
N LEU A 110 -3.28 -0.02 -3.58
CA LEU A 110 -3.41 1.37 -3.16
C LEU A 110 -2.05 2.04 -3.21
N ALA A 111 -2.00 3.33 -3.55
CA ALA A 111 -0.79 4.13 -3.52
C ALA A 111 -0.92 5.24 -2.47
N GLY A 112 0.12 5.41 -1.65
CA GLY A 112 0.24 6.47 -0.66
C GLY A 112 1.33 7.47 -1.01
N TRP A 113 1.06 8.75 -0.79
CA TRP A 113 2.02 9.84 -0.93
C TRP A 113 1.68 11.00 0.00
N PHE A 114 2.48 12.07 -0.04
CA PHE A 114 2.24 13.25 0.79
C PHE A 114 2.50 14.54 0.03
N ASP A 115 1.98 15.60 0.60
CA ASP A 115 2.21 16.99 0.26
C ASP A 115 2.60 17.75 1.53
N VAL A 116 3.36 18.82 1.34
CA VAL A 116 3.78 19.75 2.40
C VAL A 116 3.59 21.17 1.89
N HIS A 117 2.98 22.00 2.74
CA HIS A 117 2.63 23.38 2.40
C HIS A 117 3.37 24.35 3.31
N PHE A 118 4.07 25.31 2.71
CA PHE A 118 4.79 26.36 3.42
C PHE A 118 3.96 27.66 3.41
N ARG A 119 3.07 27.81 4.40
CA ARG A 119 2.10 28.92 4.45
C ARG A 119 2.36 29.97 5.53
N GLY A 120 3.39 29.78 6.37
CA GLY A 120 3.59 30.58 7.57
C GLY A 120 2.53 30.30 8.64
N SER A 121 2.29 31.26 9.53
CA SER A 121 1.23 31.17 10.55
C SER A 121 0.10 32.15 10.27
N LYS A 122 -1.04 31.99 10.95
CA LYS A 122 -2.15 32.95 10.81
C LYS A 122 -1.76 34.38 11.19
N GLN A 123 -0.82 34.55 12.11
CA GLN A 123 -0.33 35.86 12.56
C GLN A 123 0.80 36.41 11.67
N ASN A 124 1.53 35.52 10.99
CA ASN A 124 2.61 35.88 10.09
C ASN A 124 2.57 34.96 8.85
N PRO A 125 1.65 35.23 7.91
CA PRO A 125 1.48 34.40 6.73
C PRO A 125 2.70 34.52 5.81
N ALA A 126 2.96 33.46 5.04
CA ALA A 126 3.96 33.52 3.98
C ALA A 126 3.52 34.54 2.92
N VAL A 127 4.50 35.24 2.34
CA VAL A 127 4.24 36.17 1.22
C VAL A 127 3.81 35.39 -0.03
N GLU A 128 4.38 34.20 -0.22
CA GLU A 128 4.07 33.26 -1.28
C GLU A 128 3.99 31.86 -0.69
N GLU A 129 2.91 31.14 -0.97
CA GLU A 129 2.78 29.75 -0.54
C GLU A 129 3.59 28.85 -1.48
N VAL A 130 4.40 27.98 -0.88
CA VAL A 130 5.15 26.96 -1.62
C VAL A 130 4.58 25.59 -1.27
N GLU A 131 4.42 24.73 -2.28
CA GLU A 131 4.00 23.34 -2.11
C GLU A 131 5.12 22.41 -2.58
N LEU A 132 5.40 21.39 -1.76
CA LEU A 132 6.14 20.19 -2.16
C LEU A 132 5.17 19.03 -2.20
N ASN A 133 4.98 18.43 -3.37
CA ASN A 133 4.07 17.32 -3.56
C ASN A 133 4.82 16.09 -4.11
N THR A 134 4.51 14.91 -3.59
CA THR A 134 5.05 13.63 -4.08
C THR A 134 3.99 12.77 -4.77
N ALA A 135 2.90 13.36 -5.25
CA ALA A 135 1.92 12.70 -6.11
C ALA A 135 2.57 12.10 -7.37
N PRO A 136 1.90 11.12 -8.02
CA PRO A 136 2.32 10.65 -9.35
C PRO A 136 2.51 11.83 -10.32
N ASP A 137 3.59 11.81 -11.10
CA ASP A 137 3.95 12.88 -12.02
C ASP A 137 4.44 12.31 -13.36
N GLU A 138 4.10 12.97 -14.47
CA GLU A 138 4.47 12.49 -15.82
C GLU A 138 5.95 12.73 -16.16
N ASN A 139 6.55 13.79 -15.59
CA ASN A 139 7.92 14.23 -15.87
C ASN A 139 8.95 13.69 -14.87
N GLY A 140 8.48 12.97 -13.85
CA GLY A 140 9.30 12.22 -12.90
C GLY A 140 9.03 12.60 -11.46
N GLY A 141 8.97 11.60 -10.58
CA GLY A 141 8.76 11.81 -9.16
C GLY A 141 9.98 12.29 -8.37
N THR A 142 9.74 12.62 -7.12
CA THR A 142 10.77 12.88 -6.12
C THR A 142 11.48 11.58 -5.70
N HIS A 143 12.59 11.68 -4.96
CA HIS A 143 13.26 10.49 -4.42
C HIS A 143 12.37 9.66 -3.45
N TRP A 144 11.35 10.28 -2.85
CA TRP A 144 10.37 9.56 -2.03
C TRP A 144 9.45 8.65 -2.86
N GLY A 145 9.23 9.00 -4.13
CA GLY A 145 8.25 8.34 -5.00
C GLY A 145 6.88 8.26 -4.34
N GLN A 146 6.22 7.13 -4.54
CA GLN A 146 4.99 6.73 -3.85
C GLN A 146 5.17 5.36 -3.22
N GLN A 147 4.43 5.11 -2.15
CA GLN A 147 4.39 3.81 -1.49
C GLN A 147 3.22 3.00 -2.05
N VAL A 148 3.51 1.81 -2.59
CA VAL A 148 2.52 0.92 -3.19
C VAL A 148 2.19 -0.23 -2.24
N PHE A 149 0.89 -0.42 -2.03
CA PHE A 149 0.28 -1.36 -1.11
C PHE A 149 -0.50 -2.40 -1.91
N LEU A 150 0.13 -3.54 -2.22
CA LEU A 150 -0.44 -4.54 -3.13
C LEU A 150 -1.75 -5.14 -2.60
N MET A 151 -2.71 -5.30 -3.52
CA MET A 151 -3.97 -5.99 -3.26
C MET A 151 -3.94 -7.33 -3.97
N THR A 152 -3.91 -8.40 -3.18
CA THR A 152 -3.68 -9.75 -3.69
C THR A 152 -4.79 -10.69 -3.18
N PRO A 153 -5.63 -11.26 -4.06
CA PRO A 153 -5.68 -11.04 -5.51
C PRO A 153 -6.29 -9.67 -5.87
N ALA A 154 -5.83 -9.09 -6.98
CA ALA A 154 -6.33 -7.80 -7.47
C ALA A 154 -7.71 -7.94 -8.15
N PRO A 155 -8.79 -7.37 -7.58
CA PRO A 155 -10.13 -7.50 -8.14
C PRO A 155 -10.29 -6.64 -9.41
N ARG A 156 -11.24 -7.04 -10.26
CA ARG A 156 -11.67 -6.24 -11.40
C ARG A 156 -12.62 -5.14 -10.93
N VAL A 157 -12.51 -3.96 -11.53
CA VAL A 157 -13.33 -2.80 -11.22
C VAL A 157 -13.69 -2.07 -12.52
N ASN A 158 -14.81 -1.35 -12.48
CA ASN A 158 -15.35 -0.58 -13.59
C ASN A 158 -15.61 0.86 -13.16
N GLU A 159 -15.83 1.73 -14.14
CA GLU A 159 -16.22 3.10 -13.88
C GLU A 159 -17.55 3.14 -13.11
N GLY A 160 -17.61 3.98 -12.07
CA GLY A 160 -18.76 4.10 -11.17
C GLY A 160 -18.73 3.15 -9.98
N ASP A 161 -17.82 2.17 -9.95
CA ASP A 161 -17.54 1.42 -8.72
C ASP A 161 -16.88 2.36 -7.67
N SER A 162 -16.89 1.96 -6.41
CA SER A 162 -16.20 2.67 -5.34
C SER A 162 -15.60 1.69 -4.34
N ILE A 163 -14.48 2.08 -3.74
CA ILE A 163 -13.80 1.29 -2.72
C ILE A 163 -13.91 2.03 -1.40
N ASN A 164 -14.58 1.45 -0.43
CA ASN A 164 -14.52 1.93 0.94
C ASN A 164 -13.29 1.35 1.61
N VAL A 165 -12.44 2.20 2.16
CA VAL A 165 -11.20 1.81 2.82
C VAL A 165 -11.23 2.29 4.27
N SER A 166 -11.06 1.36 5.21
CA SER A 166 -10.65 1.67 6.58
C SER A 166 -9.15 1.46 6.70
N PHE A 167 -8.47 2.50 7.12
CA PHE A 167 -7.02 2.59 7.24
C PHE A 167 -6.63 2.79 8.70
N SER A 168 -5.64 2.02 9.17
CA SER A 168 -4.96 2.24 10.44
C SER A 168 -3.46 2.10 10.22
N MET A 169 -2.68 3.03 10.73
CA MET A 169 -1.22 3.00 10.66
C MET A 169 -0.66 3.35 12.03
N VAL A 170 0.16 2.45 12.58
CA VAL A 170 0.80 2.58 13.88
C VAL A 170 2.29 2.32 13.77
N ARG A 171 3.08 2.83 14.71
CA ARG A 171 4.51 2.49 14.79
C ARG A 171 4.69 1.00 15.09
N SER A 172 5.64 0.36 14.41
CA SER A 172 5.99 -1.03 14.68
C SER A 172 6.54 -1.18 16.12
N LYS A 173 6.25 -2.33 16.74
CA LYS A 173 6.73 -2.66 18.09
C LYS A 173 8.24 -2.94 18.11
N GLU A 174 8.77 -3.46 17.01
CA GLU A 174 10.19 -3.85 16.90
C GLU A 174 11.08 -2.62 16.70
N ASN A 175 10.65 -1.69 15.85
CA ASN A 175 11.34 -0.44 15.60
C ASN A 175 10.33 0.69 15.39
N HIS A 176 10.35 1.69 16.29
CA HIS A 176 9.40 2.80 16.29
C HIS A 176 9.53 3.76 15.10
N ARG A 177 10.52 3.56 14.22
CA ARG A 177 10.69 4.30 12.96
C ARG A 177 9.97 3.64 11.78
N LEU A 178 9.59 2.37 11.93
CA LEU A 178 8.83 1.61 10.93
C LEU A 178 7.34 1.68 11.26
N MET A 179 6.48 1.41 10.29
CA MET A 179 5.04 1.46 10.47
C MET A 179 4.38 0.14 10.09
N ASP A 180 3.45 -0.30 10.94
CA ASP A 180 2.52 -1.39 10.67
C ASP A 180 1.18 -0.77 10.23
N MET A 181 0.64 -1.24 9.12
CA MET A 181 -0.58 -0.73 8.53
C MET A 181 -1.62 -1.84 8.45
N ASP A 182 -2.82 -1.58 8.95
CA ASP A 182 -3.99 -2.43 8.73
C ASP A 182 -4.93 -1.72 7.75
N ILE A 183 -5.20 -2.37 6.62
CA ILE A 183 -6.08 -1.88 5.57
C ILE A 183 -7.22 -2.87 5.41
N THR A 184 -8.44 -2.40 5.64
CA THR A 184 -9.65 -3.14 5.29
C THR A 184 -10.34 -2.42 4.15
N TYR A 185 -10.67 -3.13 3.08
CA TYR A 185 -11.39 -2.54 1.95
C TYR A 185 -12.64 -3.33 1.56
N GLU A 186 -13.65 -2.60 1.08
CA GLU A 186 -14.92 -3.13 0.58
C GLU A 186 -15.18 -2.54 -0.81
N LEU A 187 -15.35 -3.42 -1.81
CA LEU A 187 -15.70 -2.99 -3.17
C LEU A 187 -17.23 -2.88 -3.30
N HIS A 188 -17.68 -1.69 -3.68
CA HIS A 188 -19.07 -1.39 -3.99
C HIS A 188 -19.21 -1.15 -5.48
N GLU A 189 -19.95 -2.03 -6.15
CA GLU A 189 -20.16 -1.91 -7.59
C GLU A 189 -21.24 -0.88 -7.90
N ALA A 190 -21.16 -0.26 -9.08
CA ALA A 190 -22.17 0.66 -9.59
C ALA A 190 -23.59 0.05 -9.62
N SER A 191 -23.68 -1.29 -9.71
CA SER A 191 -24.94 -2.06 -9.64
C SER A 191 -25.63 -2.01 -8.27
N GLY A 192 -24.95 -1.49 -7.24
CA GLY A 192 -25.38 -1.53 -5.84
C GLY A 192 -24.92 -2.80 -5.09
N ARG A 193 -24.29 -3.76 -5.78
CA ARG A 193 -23.71 -4.95 -5.15
C ARG A 193 -22.50 -4.56 -4.30
N LYS A 194 -22.42 -5.11 -3.09
CA LYS A 194 -21.25 -4.99 -2.21
C LYS A 194 -20.54 -6.33 -2.11
N LEU A 195 -19.22 -6.32 -2.31
CA LEU A 195 -18.40 -7.49 -2.07
C LEU A 195 -17.96 -7.57 -0.60
N PRO A 196 -17.62 -8.76 -0.09
CA PRO A 196 -17.13 -8.91 1.28
C PRO A 196 -15.87 -8.06 1.53
N ALA A 197 -15.77 -7.53 2.75
CA ALA A 197 -14.58 -6.82 3.20
C ALA A 197 -13.35 -7.73 3.19
N VAL A 198 -12.23 -7.20 2.72
CA VAL A 198 -10.93 -7.87 2.75
C VAL A 198 -10.00 -7.07 3.64
N ALA A 199 -9.43 -7.73 4.65
CA ALA A 199 -8.46 -7.15 5.56
C ALA A 199 -7.05 -7.64 5.21
N THR A 200 -6.12 -6.69 5.10
CA THR A 200 -4.72 -6.93 4.80
C THR A 200 -3.85 -6.14 5.76
N LYS A 201 -2.84 -6.81 6.31
CA LYS A 201 -1.77 -6.16 7.06
C LYS A 201 -0.59 -5.88 6.13
N ILE A 202 -0.05 -4.67 6.21
CA ILE A 202 1.07 -4.16 5.40
C ILE A 202 2.16 -3.61 6.31
N PHE A 203 3.41 -3.77 5.90
CA PHE A 203 4.59 -3.30 6.62
C PHE A 203 5.32 -2.24 5.80
N LEU A 204 5.54 -1.07 6.41
CA LEU A 204 6.34 0.02 5.86
C LEU A 204 7.67 0.03 6.63
N GLU A 205 8.67 -0.60 6.02
CA GLU A 205 10.00 -0.87 6.58
C GLU A 205 11.09 0.04 5.98
#